data_AF-A0A538S5B1-F1
#
_entry.id   AF-A0A538S5B1-F1
#
_cell.length_a   1.000
_cell.length_b   1.000
_cell.length_c   1.000
_cell.angle_alpha   90.00
_cell.angle_beta   90.00
_cell.angle_gamma   90.00
#
_symmetry.space_group_name_H-M   'P 1'
#
loop_
_entity.id
_entity.type
_entity.pdbx_description
1 polymer ?
#
loop_
_entity_poly.entity_id
_entity_poly.type
_entity_poly.pdbx_seq_one_letter_code
_entity_poly.pdbx_strand_id
1 'polypeptide(L)'
;MDIGNIHPGQKVTFTVDAFPNEKFQGIVAPDQPRLNATMTQNVVTYTVVVNTDNANGKLKPYLTANLDFEVDRHNNVLLVPNAALRWQPRPEQVVPEARDEYLRSLRKRSSGLADGQAAAPGMSPGTPAAKGVAPGSAGNVAPPKEREHHDQGRLWVEDDGYVRPVKVRIGLTDGVHTEILGSELKEGTPVVTGEARANGEGSSSNPFTPQMFGAKKGQ
;
A
#
# COMPACT_ATOMS: atom_id res chain seq x y z
N MET A 1 -7.81 6.50 1.15
CA MET A 1 -8.97 5.63 1.37
C MET A 1 -9.82 5.73 0.12
N ASP A 2 -10.00 4.62 -0.60
CA ASP A 2 -10.90 4.60 -1.75
C ASP A 2 -12.32 4.41 -1.23
N ILE A 3 -13.15 5.44 -1.40
CA ILE A 3 -14.54 5.44 -0.94
C ILE A 3 -15.39 4.37 -1.67
N GLY A 4 -14.95 3.92 -2.85
CA GLY A 4 -15.67 2.93 -3.65
C GLY A 4 -15.86 1.58 -2.94
N ASN A 5 -15.03 1.30 -1.92
CA ASN A 5 -15.03 0.04 -1.20
C ASN A 5 -15.89 0.03 0.08
N ILE A 6 -16.54 1.15 0.41
CA ILE A 6 -17.40 1.24 1.61
C ILE A 6 -18.85 0.88 1.26
N HIS A 7 -19.41 -0.07 2.00
CA HIS A 7 -20.76 -0.60 1.76
C HIS A 7 -21.64 -0.51 3.02
N PRO A 8 -22.97 -0.35 2.88
CA PRO A 8 -23.88 -0.40 4.02
C PRO A 8 -23.82 -1.75 4.73
N GLY A 9 -23.84 -1.76 6.07
CA GLY A 9 -23.72 -2.98 6.89
C GLY A 9 -22.28 -3.45 7.16
N GLN A 10 -21.28 -2.75 6.63
CA GLN A 10 -19.87 -3.08 6.84
C GLN A 10 -19.42 -2.81 8.29
N LYS A 11 -18.57 -3.68 8.83
CA LYS A 11 -18.00 -3.53 10.17
C LYS A 11 -16.93 -2.46 10.19
N VAL A 12 -16.94 -1.67 11.26
CA VAL A 12 -16.00 -0.58 11.49
C VAL A 12 -15.44 -0.72 12.90
N THR A 13 -14.14 -0.57 13.02
CA THR A 13 -13.48 -0.37 14.33
C THR A 13 -13.01 1.06 14.40
N PHE A 14 -13.14 1.71 15.55
CA PHE A 14 -12.68 3.08 15.70
C PHE A 14 -12.13 3.36 17.09
N THR A 15 -11.26 4.35 17.16
CA THR A 15 -10.75 4.93 18.40
C THR A 15 -11.15 6.39 18.45
N VAL A 16 -11.40 6.93 19.64
CA VAL A 16 -11.66 8.35 19.83
C VAL A 16 -10.52 8.99 20.60
N ASP A 17 -10.21 10.25 20.31
CA ASP A 17 -9.06 10.93 20.92
C ASP A 17 -9.17 11.01 22.45
N ALA A 18 -10.40 11.01 22.99
CA ALA A 18 -10.65 10.97 24.43
C ALA A 18 -10.32 9.61 25.08
N PHE A 19 -10.27 8.53 24.30
CA PHE A 19 -10.03 7.16 24.76
C PHE A 19 -9.10 6.43 23.78
N PRO A 20 -7.82 6.82 23.66
CA PRO A 20 -6.91 6.31 22.63
C PRO A 20 -6.57 4.82 22.78
N ASN A 21 -6.69 4.28 24.00
CA ASN A 21 -6.43 2.88 24.30
C ASN A 21 -7.67 1.99 24.19
N GLU A 22 -8.81 2.56 23.82
CA GLU A 22 -10.08 1.83 23.75
C GLU A 22 -10.59 1.77 22.31
N LYS A 23 -10.91 0.55 21.87
CA LYS A 23 -11.48 0.31 20.56
C LYS A 23 -12.98 0.14 20.69
N PHE A 24 -13.71 0.87 19.88
CA PHE A 24 -15.16 0.79 19.73
C PHE A 24 -15.48 0.10 18.41
N GLN A 25 -16.63 -0.57 18.38
CA GLN A 25 -17.11 -1.27 17.19
C GLN A 25 -18.41 -0.62 16.73
N GLY A 26 -18.52 -0.47 15.42
CA GLY A 26 -19.73 0.04 14.78
C GLY A 26 -20.00 -0.64 13.45
N ILE A 27 -21.15 -0.31 12.88
CA ILE A 27 -21.63 -0.81 11.60
C ILE A 27 -22.03 0.40 10.76
N VAL A 28 -21.62 0.42 9.50
CA VAL A 28 -22.08 1.44 8.54
C VAL A 28 -23.59 1.35 8.39
N ALA A 29 -24.29 2.48 8.57
CA ALA A 29 -25.75 2.52 8.58
C ALA A 29 -26.32 1.93 7.27
N PRO A 30 -27.21 0.91 7.34
CA PRO A 30 -27.76 0.24 6.15
C PRO A 30 -28.68 1.14 5.31
N ASP A 31 -29.28 2.14 5.95
CA ASP A 31 -30.25 3.09 5.44
C ASP A 31 -29.62 4.40 4.96
N GLN A 32 -28.29 4.47 4.88
CA GLN A 32 -27.63 5.71 4.51
C GLN A 32 -27.97 6.10 3.06
N PRO A 33 -28.48 7.32 2.82
CA PRO A 33 -28.71 7.79 1.46
C PRO A 33 -27.38 7.81 0.72
N ARG A 34 -27.43 7.31 -0.54
CA ARG A 34 -26.35 7.31 -1.54
C ARG A 34 -25.28 8.35 -1.21
N LEU A 35 -24.03 7.91 -1.05
CA LEU A 35 -22.85 8.72 -0.76
C LEU A 35 -22.87 10.07 -1.51
N ASN A 36 -23.40 11.11 -0.87
CA ASN A 36 -23.53 12.44 -1.46
C ASN A 36 -22.23 13.19 -1.18
N ALA A 37 -21.33 13.19 -2.16
CA ALA A 37 -20.07 13.90 -2.07
C ALA A 37 -20.31 15.42 -2.02
N THR A 38 -19.63 16.11 -1.11
CA THR A 38 -19.54 17.59 -1.15
C THR A 38 -18.14 17.99 -1.56
N MET A 39 -18.04 18.95 -2.48
CA MET A 39 -16.78 19.49 -2.97
C MET A 39 -16.55 20.86 -2.35
N THR A 40 -15.53 20.99 -1.50
CA THR A 40 -15.14 22.27 -0.90
C THR A 40 -13.64 22.45 -1.07
N GLN A 41 -13.22 23.56 -1.69
CA GLN A 41 -11.80 23.87 -1.93
C GLN A 41 -11.02 22.72 -2.59
N ASN A 42 -11.62 22.08 -3.59
CA ASN A 42 -11.06 20.92 -4.30
C ASN A 42 -10.86 19.65 -3.44
N VAL A 43 -11.44 19.59 -2.23
CA VAL A 43 -11.49 18.39 -1.39
C VAL A 43 -12.88 17.77 -1.49
N VAL A 44 -12.93 16.51 -1.91
CA VAL A 44 -14.15 15.70 -1.96
C VAL A 44 -14.35 15.03 -0.60
N THR A 45 -15.46 15.34 0.07
CA THR A 45 -15.80 14.75 1.37
C THR A 45 -17.03 13.86 1.25
N TYR A 46 -16.95 12.68 1.84
CA TYR A 46 -18.05 11.73 1.95
C TYR A 46 -18.42 11.58 3.42
N THR A 47 -19.69 11.85 3.75
CA THR A 47 -20.21 11.60 5.09
C THR A 47 -20.62 10.14 5.21
N VAL A 48 -20.02 9.41 6.15
CA VAL A 48 -20.42 8.05 6.52
C VAL A 48 -21.03 8.09 7.92
N VAL A 49 -22.18 7.44 8.09
CA VAL A 49 -22.86 7.32 9.39
C VAL A 49 -22.60 5.92 9.91
N VAL A 50 -22.02 5.84 11.11
CA VAL A 50 -21.69 4.58 11.78
C VAL A 50 -22.55 4.45 13.02
N ASN A 51 -23.29 3.35 13.11
CA ASN A 51 -24.06 2.97 14.29
C ASN A 51 -23.16 2.20 15.25
N THR A 52 -23.10 2.63 16.51
CA THR A 52 -22.33 1.99 17.58
C THR A 52 -23.20 1.84 18.81
N ASP A 53 -22.98 0.80 19.59
CA ASP A 53 -23.55 0.73 20.94
C ASP A 53 -22.85 1.77 21.83
N ASN A 54 -23.65 2.56 22.53
CA ASN A 54 -23.21 3.57 23.49
C ASN A 54 -24.10 3.53 24.74
N ALA A 55 -24.55 2.34 25.16
CA ALA A 55 -25.40 2.16 26.35
C ALA A 55 -24.76 2.74 27.63
N ASN A 56 -23.43 2.81 27.71
CA ASN A 56 -22.70 3.40 28.83
C ASN A 56 -22.61 4.95 28.77
N GLY A 57 -23.05 5.58 27.68
CA GLY A 57 -23.05 7.03 27.48
C GLY A 57 -21.66 7.67 27.42
N LYS A 58 -20.62 6.86 27.18
CA LYS A 58 -19.22 7.28 27.18
C LYS A 58 -18.84 8.09 25.93
N LEU A 59 -19.41 7.73 24.79
CA LEU A 59 -19.21 8.46 23.54
C LEU A 59 -20.08 9.71 23.55
N LYS A 60 -19.44 10.87 23.66
CA LYS A 60 -20.10 12.18 23.62
C LYS A 60 -20.09 12.77 22.20
N PRO A 61 -21.03 13.66 21.87
CA PRO A 61 -21.01 14.39 20.60
C PRO A 61 -19.72 15.20 20.42
N TYR A 62 -19.37 15.47 19.16
CA TYR A 62 -18.20 16.28 18.75
C TYR A 62 -16.81 15.71 19.08
N LEU A 63 -16.72 14.44 19.48
CA LEU A 63 -15.43 13.76 19.59
C LEU A 63 -14.86 13.48 18.19
N THR A 64 -13.56 13.69 18.05
CA THR A 64 -12.81 13.22 16.88
C THR A 64 -12.56 11.72 17.00
N ALA A 65 -12.84 11.00 15.93
CA ALA A 65 -12.66 9.56 15.84
C ALA A 65 -11.75 9.22 14.65
N ASN A 66 -10.89 8.23 14.84
CA ASN A 66 -10.14 7.58 13.78
C ASN A 66 -10.80 6.23 13.50
N LEU A 67 -11.24 6.02 12.27
CA LEU A 67 -12.04 4.86 11.84
C LEU A 67 -11.23 3.97 10.91
N ASP A 68 -11.25 2.67 11.19
CA ASP A 68 -10.74 1.60 10.35
C ASP A 68 -11.93 0.78 9.83
N PHE A 69 -12.10 0.75 8.51
CA PHE A 69 -13.17 0.02 7.84
C PHE A 69 -12.65 -1.34 7.37
N GLU A 70 -13.29 -2.42 7.79
CA GLU A 70 -12.97 -3.77 7.33
C GLU A 70 -13.62 -3.98 5.96
N VAL A 71 -12.87 -3.77 4.87
CA VAL A 71 -13.36 -3.85 3.48
C VAL A 71 -13.56 -5.29 3.04
N ASP A 72 -12.60 -6.14 3.35
CA ASP A 72 -12.64 -7.55 3.02
C ASP A 72 -11.81 -8.33 4.03
N ARG A 73 -12.15 -9.60 4.25
CA ARG A 73 -11.47 -10.48 5.19
C ARG A 73 -11.34 -11.88 4.61
N HIS A 74 -10.10 -12.23 4.30
CA HIS A 74 -9.73 -13.60 3.99
C HIS A 74 -9.10 -14.27 5.22
N ASN A 75 -9.57 -15.48 5.55
CA ASN A 75 -8.98 -16.29 6.62
C ASN A 75 -8.17 -17.43 6.00
N ASN A 76 -7.15 -17.92 6.72
CA ASN A 76 -6.32 -19.05 6.31
C ASN A 76 -5.59 -18.80 4.96
N VAL A 77 -4.95 -17.63 4.86
CA VAL A 77 -4.16 -17.21 3.70
C VAL A 77 -2.70 -17.02 4.07
N LEU A 78 -1.80 -17.16 3.10
CA LEU A 78 -0.38 -16.88 3.30
C LEU A 78 -0.16 -15.36 3.21
N LEU A 79 0.45 -14.80 4.25
CA LEU A 79 0.84 -13.40 4.30
C LEU A 79 2.35 -13.29 4.18
N VAL A 80 2.81 -12.31 3.41
CA VAL A 80 4.22 -11.93 3.36
C VAL A 80 4.39 -10.46 3.66
N PRO A 81 5.51 -10.06 4.30
CA PRO A 81 5.83 -8.65 4.46
C PRO A 81 5.97 -7.96 3.10
N ASN A 82 5.47 -6.73 2.99
CA ASN A 82 5.53 -5.96 1.74
C ASN A 82 6.96 -5.72 1.24
N ALA A 83 7.95 -5.75 2.15
CA ALA A 83 9.36 -5.66 1.80
C ALA A 83 9.84 -6.84 0.93
N ALA A 84 9.32 -8.05 1.15
CA ALA A 84 9.72 -9.23 0.39
C ALA A 84 9.30 -9.17 -1.08
N LEU A 85 8.13 -8.58 -1.37
CA LEU A 85 7.63 -8.38 -2.73
C LEU A 85 8.40 -7.30 -3.49
N ARG A 86 9.06 -6.37 -2.77
CA ARG A 86 9.81 -5.26 -3.36
C ARG A 86 11.31 -5.54 -3.47
N TRP A 87 11.83 -6.47 -2.67
CA TRP A 87 13.24 -6.77 -2.64
C TRP A 87 13.73 -7.36 -3.97
N GLN A 88 14.93 -6.94 -4.38
CA GLN A 88 15.55 -7.39 -5.62
C GLN A 88 17.00 -7.81 -5.35
N PRO A 89 17.38 -9.05 -5.68
CA PRO A 89 18.76 -9.51 -5.55
C PRO A 89 19.65 -8.89 -6.61
N ARG A 90 20.96 -8.87 -6.31
CA ARG A 90 21.98 -8.67 -7.34
C ARG A 90 22.03 -9.91 -8.24
N PRO A 91 22.33 -9.78 -9.54
CA PRO A 91 22.34 -10.92 -10.45
C PRO A 91 23.20 -12.10 -9.99
N GLU A 92 24.30 -11.82 -9.29
CA GLU A 92 25.24 -12.82 -8.77
C GLU A 92 24.65 -13.66 -7.62
N GLN A 93 23.68 -13.09 -6.89
CA GLN A 93 22.98 -13.76 -5.79
C GLN A 93 21.86 -14.66 -6.30
N VAL A 94 21.43 -14.52 -7.56
CA VAL A 94 20.41 -15.40 -8.14
C VAL A 94 21.05 -16.71 -8.56
N VAL A 95 20.35 -17.82 -8.29
CA VAL A 95 20.75 -19.17 -8.71
C VAL A 95 21.12 -19.18 -10.22
N PRO A 96 22.21 -19.86 -10.63
CA PRO A 96 22.70 -19.83 -12.00
C PRO A 96 21.63 -20.15 -13.06
N GLU A 97 20.74 -21.09 -12.76
CA GLU A 97 19.69 -21.59 -13.65
C GLU A 97 18.63 -20.52 -13.96
N ALA A 98 18.37 -19.60 -13.02
CA ALA A 98 17.34 -18.56 -13.16
C ALA A 98 17.92 -17.18 -13.52
N ARG A 99 19.26 -17.03 -13.53
CA ARG A 99 19.95 -15.75 -13.69
C ARG A 99 19.64 -15.08 -15.04
N ASP A 100 19.67 -15.84 -16.13
CA ASP A 100 19.42 -15.30 -17.47
C ASP A 100 17.98 -14.83 -17.66
N GLU A 101 16.99 -15.54 -17.09
CA GLU A 101 15.59 -15.09 -17.06
C GLU A 101 15.46 -13.81 -16.23
N TYR A 102 16.11 -13.74 -15.07
CA TYR A 102 16.08 -12.56 -14.22
C TYR A 102 16.66 -11.33 -14.91
N LEU A 103 17.84 -11.44 -15.54
CA LEU A 103 18.46 -10.35 -16.31
C LEU A 103 17.57 -9.88 -17.45
N ARG A 104 16.91 -10.79 -18.17
CA ARG A 104 15.91 -10.44 -19.19
C ARG A 104 14.72 -9.68 -18.59
N SER A 105 14.23 -10.10 -17.43
CA SER A 105 13.12 -9.42 -16.74
C SER A 105 13.49 -8.00 -16.29
N LEU A 106 14.73 -7.78 -15.85
CA LEU A 106 15.24 -6.46 -15.49
C LEU A 106 15.29 -5.53 -16.70
N ARG A 107 15.82 -6.01 -17.84
CA ARG A 107 15.89 -5.23 -19.08
C ARG A 107 14.50 -4.84 -19.61
N LYS A 108 13.54 -5.77 -19.57
CA LYS A 108 12.15 -5.50 -19.98
C LYS A 108 11.46 -4.48 -19.07
N ARG A 109 11.73 -4.52 -17.76
CA ARG A 109 11.26 -3.47 -16.84
C ARG A 109 11.86 -2.12 -17.19
N SER A 110 13.18 -2.03 -17.41
CA SER A 110 13.82 -0.76 -17.76
C SER A 110 13.37 -0.18 -19.11
N SER A 111 13.05 -1.01 -20.12
CA SER A 111 12.54 -0.52 -21.40
C SER A 111 11.10 0.03 -21.28
N GLY A 112 10.26 -0.57 -20.44
CA GLY A 112 8.90 -0.08 -20.19
C GLY A 112 8.84 1.27 -19.47
N LEU A 113 9.89 1.67 -18.75
CA LEU A 113 10.02 3.03 -18.18
C LEU A 113 10.47 4.07 -19.22
N ALA A 114 11.11 3.65 -20.32
CA ALA A 114 11.56 4.57 -21.37
C ALA A 114 10.41 5.00 -22.31
N ASP A 115 9.41 4.14 -22.51
CA ASP A 115 8.24 4.43 -23.37
C ASP A 115 7.21 5.38 -22.71
N GLY A 116 7.36 5.68 -21.42
CA GLY A 116 6.49 6.62 -20.68
C GLY A 116 6.89 8.11 -20.78
N GLN A 117 8.03 8.42 -21.40
CA GLN A 117 8.55 9.79 -21.53
C GLN A 117 8.83 10.16 -23.00
N ALA A 118 7.95 9.76 -23.92
CA ALA A 118 7.89 10.34 -25.26
C ALA A 118 6.67 11.25 -25.36
N ALA A 119 6.75 12.42 -24.69
CA ALA A 119 5.91 13.55 -25.05
C ALA A 119 6.25 13.95 -26.50
N ALA A 120 5.20 14.11 -27.30
CA ALA A 120 5.17 14.31 -28.75
C ALA A 120 6.29 15.20 -29.34
N PRO A 121 6.90 14.82 -30.48
CA PRO A 121 7.72 15.75 -31.25
C PRO A 121 6.84 16.80 -31.96
N GLY A 122 7.01 18.04 -31.53
CA GLY A 122 6.92 19.29 -32.31
C GLY A 122 5.90 19.38 -33.45
N MET A 123 4.74 19.97 -33.17
CA MET A 123 3.88 20.59 -34.17
C MET A 123 4.47 21.96 -34.55
N SER A 124 4.93 22.14 -35.78
CA SER A 124 5.27 23.46 -36.33
C SER A 124 4.01 24.23 -36.76
N PRO A 125 4.00 25.58 -36.68
CA PRO A 125 2.80 26.39 -36.83
C PRO A 125 2.54 26.83 -38.29
N GLY A 126 1.27 26.85 -38.70
CA GLY A 126 0.81 27.43 -39.97
C GLY A 126 -0.72 27.46 -40.09
N THR A 127 -1.29 28.65 -39.92
CA THR A 127 -2.71 29.09 -39.85
C THR A 127 -3.47 29.04 -41.21
N PRO A 128 -4.77 29.45 -41.36
CA PRO A 128 -6.02 29.11 -40.66
C PRO A 128 -7.20 28.69 -41.62
N ALA A 129 -8.34 28.34 -41.00
CA ALA A 129 -9.75 28.49 -41.46
C ALA A 129 -10.46 27.34 -42.20
N ALA A 130 -11.51 26.78 -41.58
CA ALA A 130 -12.93 27.00 -41.96
C ALA A 130 -13.92 26.20 -41.10
N LYS A 131 -15.11 26.78 -40.92
CA LYS A 131 -16.30 26.35 -40.16
C LYS A 131 -16.87 24.97 -40.53
N GLY A 132 -17.46 24.30 -39.53
CA GLY A 132 -18.50 23.28 -39.73
C GLY A 132 -19.01 22.68 -38.42
N VAL A 133 -20.25 23.02 -38.03
CA VAL A 133 -20.98 22.52 -36.86
C VAL A 133 -21.88 21.36 -37.29
N ALA A 134 -21.83 20.20 -36.60
CA ALA A 134 -23.01 19.35 -36.31
C ALA A 134 -22.66 18.22 -35.30
N PRO A 135 -23.65 17.73 -34.52
CA PRO A 135 -23.43 17.03 -33.26
C PRO A 135 -23.76 15.53 -33.28
N GLY A 136 -23.29 14.80 -32.25
CA GLY A 136 -23.98 13.62 -31.73
C GLY A 136 -23.41 12.26 -32.12
N SER A 137 -22.59 11.68 -31.23
CA SER A 137 -22.60 10.22 -31.04
C SER A 137 -22.30 9.92 -29.57
N ALA A 138 -23.35 9.50 -28.86
CA ALA A 138 -23.29 9.06 -27.49
C ALA A 138 -22.39 7.81 -27.42
N GLY A 139 -21.20 7.98 -26.85
CA GLY A 139 -20.34 6.87 -26.50
C GLY A 139 -21.05 6.00 -25.47
N ASN A 140 -21.32 4.75 -25.83
CA ASN A 140 -21.56 3.69 -24.85
C ASN A 140 -20.28 3.51 -24.03
N VAL A 141 -20.15 4.30 -22.96
CA VAL A 141 -19.20 4.01 -21.89
C VAL A 141 -19.81 2.89 -21.07
N ALA A 142 -19.48 1.66 -21.45
CA ALA A 142 -19.67 0.52 -20.56
C ALA A 142 -18.96 0.83 -19.23
N PRO A 143 -19.57 0.55 -18.08
CA PRO A 143 -18.91 0.74 -16.80
C PRO A 143 -17.60 -0.08 -16.81
N PRO A 144 -16.50 0.42 -16.20
CA PRO A 144 -15.26 -0.33 -16.13
C PRO A 144 -15.58 -1.64 -15.43
N LYS A 145 -15.42 -2.77 -16.12
CA LYS A 145 -15.37 -4.07 -15.45
C LYS A 145 -14.25 -3.96 -14.43
N GLU A 146 -14.62 -4.12 -13.17
CA GLU A 146 -13.72 -4.23 -12.03
C GLU A 146 -12.67 -5.28 -12.40
N ARG A 147 -11.50 -4.78 -12.80
CA ARG A 147 -10.39 -5.65 -13.15
C ARG A 147 -9.88 -6.11 -11.80
N GLU A 148 -10.21 -7.34 -11.41
CA GLU A 148 -9.41 -8.08 -10.45
C GLU A 148 -7.99 -8.17 -11.05
N HIS A 149 -7.21 -7.12 -10.87
CA HIS A 149 -5.79 -7.08 -11.14
C HIS A 149 -5.15 -7.96 -10.09
N HIS A 150 -5.23 -9.27 -10.30
CA HIS A 150 -4.33 -10.21 -9.66
C HIS A 150 -2.94 -9.92 -10.20
N ASP A 151 -2.29 -8.94 -9.59
CA ASP A 151 -0.93 -8.58 -9.91
C ASP A 151 -0.05 -9.80 -9.64
N GLN A 152 0.73 -10.17 -10.66
CA GLN A 152 1.71 -11.24 -10.51
C GLN A 152 2.93 -10.67 -9.80
N GLY A 153 3.25 -11.25 -8.64
CA GLY A 153 4.42 -10.93 -7.83
C GLY A 153 5.56 -11.93 -8.01
N ARG A 154 6.72 -11.57 -7.49
CA ARG A 154 7.86 -12.47 -7.34
C ARG A 154 8.40 -12.36 -5.93
N LEU A 155 8.54 -13.50 -5.27
CA LEU A 155 9.25 -13.63 -4.00
C LEU A 155 10.59 -14.32 -4.24
N TRP A 156 11.48 -14.15 -3.27
CA TRP A 156 12.81 -14.74 -3.29
C TRP A 156 12.95 -15.62 -2.06
N VAL A 157 13.33 -16.88 -2.30
CA VAL A 157 13.57 -17.88 -1.26
C VAL A 157 15.06 -18.22 -1.29
N GLU A 158 15.67 -18.32 -0.12
CA GLU A 158 17.07 -18.72 0.01
C GLU A 158 17.26 -20.17 -0.42
N ASP A 159 18.31 -20.41 -1.22
CA ASP A 159 18.63 -21.70 -1.82
C ASP A 159 20.14 -21.83 -1.94
N ASP A 160 20.77 -22.58 -1.03
CA ASP A 160 22.22 -22.85 -0.97
C ASP A 160 23.12 -21.61 -1.14
N GLY A 161 22.84 -20.53 -0.39
CA GLY A 161 23.60 -19.28 -0.43
C GLY A 161 23.28 -18.37 -1.63
N TYR A 162 22.36 -18.79 -2.49
CA TYR A 162 21.73 -18.01 -3.53
C TYR A 162 20.28 -17.72 -3.16
N VAL A 163 19.59 -17.00 -4.04
CA VAL A 163 18.14 -16.84 -4.00
C VAL A 163 17.50 -17.35 -5.26
N ARG A 164 16.41 -18.11 -5.07
CA ARG A 164 15.58 -18.64 -6.14
C ARG A 164 14.29 -17.82 -6.25
N PRO A 165 13.90 -17.40 -7.47
CA PRO A 165 12.64 -16.69 -7.65
C PRO A 165 11.45 -17.64 -7.59
N VAL A 166 10.42 -17.24 -6.86
CA VAL A 166 9.11 -17.92 -6.80
C VAL A 166 8.03 -16.96 -7.30
N LYS A 167 7.28 -17.37 -8.32
CA LYS A 167 6.16 -16.58 -8.85
C LYS A 167 4.96 -16.74 -7.94
N VAL A 168 4.33 -15.64 -7.57
CA VAL A 168 3.13 -15.64 -6.71
C VAL A 168 2.07 -14.74 -7.31
N ARG A 169 0.81 -15.03 -6.98
CA ARG A 169 -0.29 -14.12 -7.22
C ARG A 169 -0.49 -13.26 -5.97
N ILE A 170 -0.56 -11.96 -6.15
CA ILE A 170 -0.78 -11.00 -5.08
C ILE A 170 -2.30 -10.84 -4.86
N GLY A 171 -2.71 -10.88 -3.61
CA GLY A 171 -4.06 -10.62 -3.13
C GLY A 171 -4.16 -9.30 -2.36
N LEU A 172 -5.02 -9.28 -1.35
CA LEU A 172 -5.27 -8.10 -0.53
C LEU A 172 -4.05 -7.68 0.29
N THR A 173 -3.96 -6.40 0.63
CA THR A 173 -2.92 -5.87 1.53
C THR A 173 -3.55 -5.05 2.64
N ASP A 174 -3.02 -5.20 3.85
CA ASP A 174 -3.37 -4.37 5.01
C ASP A 174 -2.45 -3.13 5.15
N GLY A 175 -1.58 -2.89 4.16
CA GLY A 175 -0.57 -1.84 4.15
C GLY A 175 0.81 -2.27 4.65
N VAL A 176 0.91 -3.31 5.48
CA VAL A 176 2.18 -3.84 6.03
C VAL A 176 2.51 -5.21 5.42
N HIS A 177 1.50 -6.05 5.29
CA HIS A 177 1.55 -7.38 4.71
C HIS A 177 0.63 -7.46 3.48
N THR A 178 0.96 -8.40 2.61
CA THR A 178 0.20 -8.70 1.42
C THR A 178 -0.09 -10.20 1.39
N GLU A 179 -1.33 -10.52 1.10
CA GLU A 179 -1.79 -11.87 0.79
C GLU A 179 -1.08 -12.36 -0.48
N ILE A 180 -0.58 -13.58 -0.41
CA ILE A 180 -0.01 -14.27 -1.55
C ILE A 180 -0.68 -15.63 -1.76
N LEU A 181 -0.86 -15.94 -3.03
CA LEU A 181 -1.45 -17.18 -3.50
C LEU A 181 -0.43 -17.81 -4.45
N GLY A 182 0.12 -18.96 -4.08
CA GLY A 182 1.11 -19.66 -4.88
C GLY A 182 1.20 -21.12 -4.45
N SER A 183 1.23 -22.05 -5.42
CA SER A 183 1.25 -23.49 -5.14
C SER A 183 2.57 -23.99 -4.56
N GLU A 184 3.65 -23.20 -4.69
CA GLU A 184 5.00 -23.60 -4.29
C GLU A 184 5.37 -23.19 -2.86
N LEU A 185 4.64 -22.27 -2.24
CA LEU A 185 4.95 -21.76 -0.90
C LEU A 185 4.03 -22.38 0.15
N LYS A 186 4.62 -22.74 1.28
CA LYS A 186 3.90 -23.24 2.47
C LYS A 186 4.17 -22.32 3.64
N GLU A 187 3.28 -22.36 4.63
CA GLU A 187 3.52 -21.69 5.91
C GLU A 187 4.88 -22.10 6.49
N GLY A 188 5.62 -21.12 7.02
CA GLY A 188 6.97 -21.31 7.54
C GLY A 188 8.09 -21.33 6.49
N THR A 189 7.77 -21.22 5.20
CA THR A 189 8.81 -21.08 4.16
C THR A 189 9.51 -19.72 4.33
N PRO A 190 10.84 -19.68 4.54
CA PRO A 190 11.56 -18.43 4.68
C PRO A 190 11.59 -17.67 3.35
N VAL A 191 11.31 -16.36 3.41
CA VAL A 191 11.36 -15.46 2.26
C VAL A 191 12.29 -14.29 2.57
N VAL A 192 13.01 -13.82 1.56
CA VAL A 192 13.94 -12.70 1.71
C VAL A 192 13.18 -11.38 1.73
N THR A 193 13.32 -10.63 2.81
CA THR A 193 12.70 -9.30 3.01
C THR A 193 13.68 -8.14 2.80
N GLY A 194 14.98 -8.42 2.78
CA GLY A 194 16.03 -7.41 2.75
C GLY A 194 17.44 -8.00 2.93
N GLU A 195 18.45 -7.20 2.64
CA GLU A 195 19.84 -7.47 3.06
C GLU A 195 20.14 -6.53 4.22
N ALA A 196 20.45 -7.08 5.40
CA ALA A 196 20.91 -6.26 6.52
C ALA A 196 22.28 -5.69 6.13
N ARG A 197 22.35 -4.39 5.86
CA ARG A 197 23.64 -3.71 5.86
C ARG A 197 24.15 -3.77 7.29
N ALA A 198 25.23 -4.52 7.52
CA ALA A 198 25.98 -4.45 8.76
C ALA A 198 26.46 -3.01 8.92
N ASN A 199 25.67 -2.19 9.59
CA ASN A 199 26.13 -0.91 10.08
C ASN A 199 27.10 -1.26 11.21
N GLY A 200 28.39 -1.04 10.97
CA GLY A 200 29.41 -1.25 12.00
C GLY A 200 29.02 -0.53 13.28
N GLU A 201 29.39 -1.12 14.41
CA GLU A 201 29.29 -0.54 15.75
C GLU A 201 29.79 0.91 15.76
N GLY A 202 28.86 1.84 15.61
CA GLY A 202 29.04 3.24 15.96
C GLY A 202 28.68 3.39 17.42
N SER A 203 29.68 3.28 18.29
CA SER A 203 29.61 3.71 19.69
C SER A 203 28.81 5.01 19.80
N SER A 204 27.66 4.96 20.47
CA SER A 204 26.85 6.13 20.80
C SER A 204 27.58 6.97 21.86
N SER A 205 28.60 7.72 21.46
CA SER A 205 29.14 8.79 22.30
C SER A 205 28.20 9.98 22.17
N ASN A 206 27.27 10.12 23.12
CA ASN A 206 26.42 11.29 23.22
C ASN A 206 27.29 12.55 23.39
N PRO A 207 27.26 13.51 22.46
CA PRO A 207 28.11 14.72 22.48
C PRO A 207 27.64 15.76 23.51
N PHE A 208 26.73 15.39 24.42
CA PHE A 208 26.09 16.27 25.38
C PHE A 208 26.22 15.79 26.82
N THR A 209 27.15 14.89 27.14
CA THR A 209 27.50 14.64 28.56
C THR A 209 28.51 15.68 29.04
N PRO A 210 28.14 16.62 29.92
CA PRO A 210 29.11 17.54 30.52
C PRO A 210 30.12 16.77 31.40
N GLN A 211 31.41 17.00 31.17
CA GLN A 211 32.48 16.48 32.04
C GLN A 211 32.43 17.22 33.39
N MET A 212 31.98 16.53 34.42
CA MET A 212 32.11 16.99 35.81
C MET A 212 33.59 16.93 36.20
N PHE A 213 34.20 18.10 36.43
CA PHE A 213 35.55 18.25 36.98
C PHE A 213 35.61 17.66 38.40
N GLY A 214 36.25 16.50 38.55
CA GLY A 214 36.55 15.91 39.83
C GLY A 214 37.72 16.63 40.51
N ALA A 215 37.42 17.35 41.59
CA ALA A 215 38.41 17.95 42.49
C ALA A 215 39.27 16.85 43.15
N LYS A 216 40.60 16.93 42.96
CA LYS A 216 41.56 16.17 43.78
C LYS A 216 41.54 16.72 45.20
N LYS A 217 41.16 15.86 46.16
CA LYS A 217 41.41 16.04 47.60
C LYS A 217 42.56 15.11 47.99
N GLY A 218 43.44 15.61 48.85
CA GLY A 218 44.82 15.18 49.01
C GLY A 218 45.09 13.84 49.67
N GLN A 219 46.32 13.41 49.50
CA GLN A 219 47.30 13.16 50.57
C GLN A 219 48.70 13.36 50.01
#